data_AF-A0A3M1BR86-F1
#
_entry.id   AF-A0A3M1BR86-F1
#
_cell.length_a   1.000
_cell.length_b   1.000
_cell.length_c   1.000
_cell.angle_alpha   90.00
_cell.angle_beta   90.00
_cell.angle_gamma   90.00
#
_symmetry.space_group_name_H-M   'P 1'
#
loop_
_entity.id
_entity.type
_entity.pdbx_description
1 polymer ?
#
loop_
_entity_poly.entity_id
_entity_poly.type
_entity_poly.pdbx_seq_one_letter_code
_entity_poly.pdbx_strand_id
1 'polypeptide(L)'
;SKLHFEPKAYEGLQGCPGIDEIGQESEKGSLKWTAVMALFPPQDVVAPSQLARPEERFCRSQLSAPSFLPVPLSKEDLETANALEEVAKNKVVVVEELQNGAHRQLAVNLILNFLSEGKRILLVSPFTTSLVKTSEALSQAGLFQLHYLLDDPIQDAWPFLELVKTAGSGSRKEAAFDGQLFKVTKNKYQRASQELSEQYKAARQPVFGAYSWSEVVGLWMHEKESNEQDLLGSHLNAKDFQFDFDEYEQLGKSVALCQELYRSVNTLNHPLTALNAHIFTEMNPDQALSYVSGKVDEKLKAAATLQKEIIGAITGYSQALRNKLDGIYRQLLKEANQLLKTHESFADRYGDVYVNSKKRPGSISLFVSKKRKEVAEAMDVTSKLYRLFVRHFDENRLIEYDFESCNGGYHVACVSKEIRTFVDQLKAWHKTLDEQVKDHTLRLNHKTADPALDQSGRIRAVEEKLEQFISGLNEEELFQQPFENKTLTIPQRQKYLEYIIDILETIKLNIRDFQSFYKWQRNWLTMPESAR
;
A
#
# COMPACT_ATOMS: atom_id res chain seq x y z
N SER A 1 -18.14 110.23 6.89
CA SER A 1 -17.09 110.48 5.87
C SER A 1 -17.26 109.46 4.77
N LYS A 2 -17.80 109.87 3.63
CA LYS A 2 -18.02 108.99 2.46
C LYS A 2 -16.66 108.61 1.88
N LEU A 3 -16.35 107.31 1.84
CA LEU A 3 -15.30 106.78 0.98
C LEU A 3 -16.00 106.12 -0.21
N HIS A 4 -15.97 106.81 -1.33
CA HIS A 4 -16.23 106.23 -2.64
C HIS A 4 -15.16 105.17 -2.91
N PHE A 5 -15.57 103.94 -3.14
CA PHE A 5 -14.77 102.97 -3.87
C PHE A 5 -15.43 102.76 -5.23
N GLU A 6 -14.84 103.38 -6.25
CA GLU A 6 -15.03 102.95 -7.64
C GLU A 6 -14.33 101.60 -7.80
N PRO A 7 -15.03 100.52 -8.19
CA PRO A 7 -14.35 99.30 -8.59
C PRO A 7 -13.66 99.57 -9.92
N LYS A 8 -12.32 99.63 -9.92
CA LYS A 8 -11.56 99.46 -11.16
C LYS A 8 -11.94 98.11 -11.75
N ALA A 9 -12.58 98.13 -12.91
CA ALA A 9 -12.83 96.93 -13.70
C ALA A 9 -11.47 96.28 -14.02
N TYR A 10 -11.21 95.11 -13.43
CA TYR A 10 -10.13 94.26 -13.90
C TYR A 10 -10.60 93.63 -15.22
N GLU A 11 -10.21 94.24 -16.33
CA GLU A 11 -10.33 93.64 -17.66
C GLU A 11 -9.58 92.29 -17.66
N GLY A 12 -10.32 91.19 -17.80
CA GLY A 12 -9.77 89.83 -17.90
C GLY A 12 -10.45 88.76 -17.04
N LEU A 13 -11.34 89.13 -16.10
CA LEU A 13 -12.08 88.15 -15.29
C LEU A 13 -13.47 87.86 -15.91
N GLN A 14 -13.60 86.71 -16.58
CA GLN A 14 -14.91 86.18 -16.97
C GLN A 14 -15.68 85.72 -15.73
N GLY A 15 -16.99 85.96 -15.71
CA GLY A 15 -17.88 85.46 -14.66
C GLY A 15 -17.87 83.92 -14.62
N CYS A 16 -18.11 83.35 -13.45
CA CYS A 16 -18.20 81.91 -13.27
C CYS A 16 -19.35 81.35 -14.15
N PRO A 17 -19.12 80.31 -14.98
CA PRO A 17 -20.18 79.76 -15.82
C PRO A 17 -21.32 79.22 -14.97
N GLY A 18 -22.55 79.30 -15.51
CA GLY A 18 -23.73 78.74 -14.88
C GLY A 18 -23.68 77.21 -14.79
N ILE A 19 -24.49 76.60 -13.91
CA ILE A 19 -24.53 75.14 -13.71
C ILE A 19 -24.76 74.37 -15.02
N ASP A 20 -25.57 74.91 -15.94
CA ASP A 20 -25.86 74.28 -17.24
C ASP A 20 -24.69 74.41 -18.25
N GLU A 21 -23.81 75.41 -18.07
CA GLU A 21 -22.64 75.64 -18.93
C GLU A 21 -21.43 74.80 -18.47
N ILE A 22 -21.34 74.49 -17.18
CA ILE A 22 -20.28 73.64 -16.60
C ILE A 22 -20.33 72.22 -17.20
N GLY A 23 -21.52 71.69 -17.45
CA GLY A 23 -21.68 70.36 -18.07
C GLY A 23 -21.12 70.30 -19.49
N GLN A 24 -21.36 71.33 -20.31
CA GLN A 24 -20.86 71.41 -21.69
C GLN A 24 -19.36 71.73 -21.77
N GLU A 25 -18.82 72.48 -20.80
CA GLU A 25 -17.39 72.80 -20.77
C GLU A 25 -16.53 71.64 -20.23
N SER A 26 -17.06 70.76 -19.37
CA SER A 26 -16.30 69.60 -18.85
C SER A 26 -15.93 68.58 -19.93
N GLU A 27 -16.75 68.47 -20.99
CA GLU A 27 -16.48 67.57 -22.13
C GLU A 27 -15.31 68.04 -23.00
N LYS A 28 -14.95 69.33 -22.92
CA LYS A 28 -13.85 69.93 -23.69
C LYS A 28 -12.52 69.95 -22.93
N GLY A 29 -12.49 69.50 -21.68
CA GLY A 29 -11.26 69.36 -20.89
C GLY A 29 -10.52 70.67 -20.61
N SER A 30 -11.22 71.80 -20.49
CA SER A 30 -10.62 73.09 -20.13
C SER A 30 -10.60 73.29 -18.61
N LEU A 31 -9.47 73.75 -18.08
CA LEU A 31 -9.25 73.98 -16.65
C LEU A 31 -9.33 75.49 -16.37
N LYS A 32 -10.37 75.94 -15.66
CA LYS A 32 -10.54 77.35 -15.27
C LYS A 32 -10.35 77.52 -13.76
N TRP A 33 -9.48 78.46 -13.40
CA TRP A 33 -9.17 78.78 -12.00
C TRP A 33 -10.16 79.82 -11.47
N THR A 34 -10.97 79.44 -10.48
CA THR A 34 -11.82 80.36 -9.73
C THR A 34 -11.14 80.74 -8.41
N ALA A 35 -10.82 82.02 -8.24
CA ALA A 35 -10.33 82.55 -6.97
C ALA A 35 -11.51 83.00 -6.10
N VAL A 36 -11.54 82.55 -4.84
CA VAL A 36 -12.47 83.07 -3.81
C VAL A 36 -11.78 84.26 -3.13
N MET A 37 -12.33 85.48 -3.26
CA MET A 37 -11.84 86.62 -2.49
C MET A 37 -12.40 86.58 -1.07
N ALA A 38 -11.54 86.41 -0.07
CA ALA A 38 -11.90 86.54 1.35
C ALA A 38 -11.67 87.98 1.83
N LEU A 39 -12.63 88.53 2.58
CA LEU A 39 -12.67 89.89 3.15
C LEU A 39 -11.84 90.05 4.44
N PHE A 40 -10.74 89.31 4.60
CA PHE A 40 -9.84 89.44 5.76
C PHE A 40 -8.47 89.95 5.31
N PRO A 41 -7.81 90.84 6.10
CA PRO A 41 -6.46 91.29 5.77
C PRO A 41 -5.50 90.10 5.71
N PRO A 42 -4.52 90.10 4.80
CA PRO A 42 -3.58 89.00 4.65
C PRO A 42 -2.86 88.78 5.98
N GLN A 43 -3.09 87.63 6.61
CA GLN A 43 -2.24 87.19 7.71
C GLN A 43 -0.84 86.93 7.14
N ASP A 44 0.20 87.38 7.83
CA ASP A 44 1.58 87.08 7.48
C ASP A 44 1.72 85.57 7.28
N VAL A 45 1.91 85.17 6.03
CA VAL A 45 2.15 83.77 5.68
C VAL A 45 3.52 83.45 6.24
N VAL A 46 3.56 82.89 7.44
CA VAL A 46 4.69 82.08 7.87
C VAL A 46 4.79 81.01 6.80
N ALA A 47 5.84 81.10 5.96
CA ALA A 47 6.13 80.08 4.96
C ALA A 47 5.99 78.73 5.68
N PRO A 48 5.16 77.79 5.18
CA PRO A 48 5.06 76.50 5.83
C PRO A 48 6.48 75.95 5.87
N SER A 49 7.07 75.90 7.07
CA SER A 49 8.22 75.05 7.35
C SER A 49 7.89 73.73 6.68
N GLN A 50 8.82 73.14 5.92
CA GLN A 50 8.67 71.83 5.28
C GLN A 50 8.27 70.77 6.32
N LEU A 51 7.01 70.79 6.71
CA LEU A 51 6.33 69.79 7.49
C LEU A 51 5.98 68.78 6.42
N ALA A 52 6.70 67.66 6.47
CA ALA A 52 6.48 66.49 5.63
C ALA A 52 4.98 66.30 5.39
N ARG A 53 4.61 66.02 4.14
CA ARG A 53 3.21 65.75 3.78
C ARG A 53 2.67 64.68 4.72
N PRO A 54 1.36 64.67 5.05
CA PRO A 54 0.81 63.66 5.95
C PRO A 54 1.28 62.27 5.53
N GLU A 55 1.17 61.93 4.23
CA GLU A 55 1.66 60.69 3.58
C GLU A 55 3.13 60.33 3.88
N GLU A 56 4.03 61.31 4.01
CA GLU A 56 5.47 61.10 4.25
C GLU A 56 5.81 60.80 5.72
N ARG A 57 4.86 60.99 6.65
CA ARG A 57 4.96 60.49 8.05
C ARG A 57 4.41 59.07 8.23
N PHE A 58 3.83 58.47 7.19
CA PHE A 58 3.30 57.09 7.22
C PHE A 58 4.38 56.04 6.90
N CYS A 59 5.50 56.09 7.61
CA CYS A 59 6.40 54.93 7.67
C CYS A 59 5.94 53.99 8.80
N ARG A 60 6.05 52.67 8.56
CA ARG A 60 6.05 51.64 9.62
C ARG A 60 7.24 51.88 10.54
N SER A 61 7.11 52.82 11.47
CA SER A 61 8.01 52.87 12.62
C SER A 61 7.43 51.94 13.67
N GLN A 62 8.17 50.91 14.05
CA GLN A 62 7.89 50.18 15.29
C GLN A 62 7.82 51.21 16.42
N LEU A 63 6.66 51.35 17.04
CA LEU A 63 6.57 52.04 18.31
C LEU A 63 7.50 51.30 19.28
N SER A 64 8.41 52.03 19.92
CA SER A 64 9.12 51.53 21.10
C SER A 64 8.07 50.99 22.06
N ALA A 65 8.34 49.80 22.62
CA ALA A 65 7.48 48.95 23.45
C ALA A 65 6.13 49.59 23.84
N PRO A 66 4.99 48.96 23.49
CA PRO A 66 3.70 49.59 23.69
C PRO A 66 3.53 50.01 25.15
N SER A 67 3.40 51.31 25.39
CA SER A 67 2.88 51.82 26.68
C SER A 67 1.39 51.45 26.88
N PHE A 68 0.81 50.86 25.83
CA PHE A 68 -0.57 50.51 25.62
C PHE A 68 -0.76 48.99 25.74
N LEU A 69 -1.38 48.56 26.83
CA LEU A 69 -1.95 47.22 26.93
C LEU A 69 -3.47 47.38 26.93
N PRO A 70 -4.17 46.83 25.93
CA PRO A 70 -5.60 46.95 25.83
C PRO A 70 -6.26 46.17 26.98
N VAL A 71 -7.03 46.87 27.81
CA VAL A 71 -7.86 46.31 28.88
C VAL A 71 -9.26 46.05 28.30
N PRO A 72 -9.65 44.80 28.06
CA PRO A 72 -11.04 44.48 27.73
C PRO A 72 -11.95 44.53 28.96
N LEU A 73 -13.16 45.10 28.80
CA LEU A 73 -14.18 45.19 29.84
C LEU A 73 -15.06 43.93 29.96
N SER A 74 -15.09 43.06 28.95
CA SER A 74 -15.96 41.87 28.89
C SER A 74 -15.16 40.59 28.58
N LYS A 75 -15.78 39.42 28.82
CA LYS A 75 -15.27 38.12 28.30
C LYS A 75 -15.19 38.25 26.77
N GLU A 76 -14.00 38.27 26.20
CA GLU A 76 -13.83 38.46 24.75
C GLU A 76 -13.81 37.15 23.97
N ASP A 77 -14.47 37.20 22.82
CA ASP A 77 -14.19 36.36 21.66
C ASP A 77 -12.79 36.66 21.14
N LEU A 78 -12.09 35.60 20.69
CA LEU A 78 -10.69 35.60 20.29
C LEU A 78 -10.31 36.69 19.26
N GLU A 79 -11.24 37.05 18.39
CA GLU A 79 -11.06 38.03 17.31
C GLU A 79 -10.90 39.45 17.85
N THR A 80 -11.59 39.80 18.93
CA THR A 80 -11.55 41.13 19.54
C THR A 80 -10.20 41.36 20.24
N ALA A 81 -9.69 40.34 20.92
CA ALA A 81 -8.39 40.37 21.58
C ALA A 81 -7.23 40.54 20.56
N ASN A 82 -7.29 39.81 19.44
CA ASN A 82 -6.31 39.95 18.36
C ASN A 82 -6.32 41.37 17.76
N ALA A 83 -7.51 41.93 17.51
CA ALA A 83 -7.64 43.29 16.98
C ALA A 83 -7.05 44.33 17.94
N LEU A 84 -7.30 44.20 19.25
CA LEU A 84 -6.73 45.06 20.28
C LEU A 84 -5.20 44.96 20.35
N GLU A 85 -4.62 43.76 20.23
CA GLU A 85 -3.16 43.54 20.18
C GLU A 85 -2.54 44.16 18.91
N GLU A 86 -3.20 44.05 17.76
CA GLU A 86 -2.73 44.69 16.52
C GLU A 86 -2.78 46.21 16.60
N VAL A 87 -3.78 46.80 17.27
CA VAL A 87 -3.88 48.26 17.52
C VAL A 87 -2.76 48.74 18.45
N ALA A 88 -2.33 47.91 19.39
CA ALA A 88 -1.19 48.23 20.25
C ALA A 88 0.13 48.30 19.49
N LYS A 89 0.31 47.45 18.48
CA LYS A 89 1.57 47.31 17.72
C LYS A 89 1.68 48.26 16.54
N ASN A 90 0.55 48.61 15.92
CA ASN A 90 0.52 49.34 14.65
C ASN A 90 -0.12 50.73 14.79
N LYS A 91 0.38 51.70 14.01
CA LYS A 91 -0.23 53.05 13.94
C LYS A 91 -1.58 53.06 13.23
N VAL A 92 -1.80 52.13 12.31
CA VAL A 92 -3.01 52.01 11.50
C VAL A 92 -3.41 50.53 11.53
N VAL A 93 -4.67 50.29 11.88
CA VAL A 93 -5.26 48.95 11.88
C VAL A 93 -6.59 49.04 11.15
N VAL A 94 -6.79 48.10 10.24
CA VAL A 94 -8.07 47.91 9.55
C VAL A 94 -8.66 46.63 10.12
N VAL A 95 -9.88 46.75 10.65
CA VAL A 95 -10.65 45.61 11.16
C VAL A 95 -11.86 45.45 10.26
N GLU A 96 -12.01 44.26 9.69
CA GLU A 96 -13.12 43.88 8.83
C GLU A 96 -13.90 42.77 9.53
N GLU A 97 -15.20 42.96 9.74
CA GLU A 97 -16.07 42.03 10.46
C GLU A 97 -17.22 41.56 9.55
N LEU A 98 -17.53 40.26 9.64
CA LEU A 98 -18.61 39.60 8.91
C LEU A 98 -19.95 39.59 9.67
N GLN A 99 -19.94 39.84 10.98
CA GLN A 99 -21.14 39.90 11.84
C GLN A 99 -21.42 41.31 12.37
N ASN A 100 -22.67 41.58 12.72
CA ASN A 100 -23.12 42.89 13.20
C ASN A 100 -23.00 42.98 14.73
N GLY A 101 -21.83 43.32 15.29
CA GLY A 101 -21.79 43.63 16.72
C GLY A 101 -20.42 43.87 17.37
N ALA A 102 -19.38 43.13 17.00
CA ALA A 102 -18.10 43.16 17.70
C ALA A 102 -17.34 44.48 17.49
N HIS A 103 -17.48 45.13 16.34
CA HIS A 103 -16.95 46.46 16.04
C HIS A 103 -17.33 47.51 17.10
N ARG A 104 -18.55 47.42 17.65
CA ARG A 104 -19.03 48.38 18.64
C ARG A 104 -18.37 48.15 20.00
N GLN A 105 -18.24 46.89 20.40
CA GLN A 105 -17.55 46.52 21.64
C GLN A 105 -16.06 46.82 21.56
N LEU A 106 -15.43 46.50 20.42
CA LEU A 106 -14.04 46.85 20.11
C LEU A 106 -13.83 48.37 20.17
N ALA A 107 -14.71 49.16 19.56
CA ALA A 107 -14.62 50.62 19.58
C ALA A 107 -14.72 51.18 21.01
N VAL A 108 -15.66 50.69 21.82
CA VAL A 108 -15.80 51.09 23.23
C VAL A 108 -14.55 50.72 24.04
N ASN A 109 -14.03 49.49 23.88
CA ASN A 109 -12.80 49.05 24.54
C ASN A 109 -11.60 49.91 24.13
N LEU A 110 -11.45 50.23 22.84
CA LEU A 110 -10.39 51.13 22.37
C LEU A 110 -10.52 52.53 22.97
N ILE A 111 -11.72 53.09 22.99
CA ILE A 111 -11.99 54.43 23.55
C ILE A 111 -11.59 54.48 25.02
N LEU A 112 -12.02 53.51 25.81
CA LEU A 112 -11.69 53.43 27.23
C LEU A 112 -10.19 53.29 27.47
N ASN A 113 -9.51 52.44 26.70
CA ASN A 113 -8.08 52.22 26.83
C ASN A 113 -7.28 53.49 26.52
N PHE A 114 -7.60 54.18 25.42
CA PHE A 114 -6.94 55.43 25.06
C PHE A 114 -7.27 56.57 26.05
N LEU A 115 -8.50 56.65 26.56
CA LEU A 115 -8.87 57.61 27.61
C LEU A 115 -8.13 57.33 28.93
N SER A 116 -7.92 56.05 29.28
CA SER A 116 -7.16 55.66 30.48
C SER A 116 -5.69 56.09 30.44
N GLU A 117 -5.18 56.40 29.25
CA GLU A 117 -3.84 56.93 29.01
C GLU A 117 -3.82 58.46 28.86
N GLY A 118 -4.97 59.12 28.96
CA GLY A 118 -5.11 60.56 28.75
C GLY A 118 -5.01 61.01 27.30
N LYS A 119 -5.18 60.10 26.33
CA LYS A 119 -5.18 60.42 24.90
C LYS A 119 -6.52 61.03 24.49
N ARG A 120 -6.48 61.96 23.51
CA ARG A 120 -7.66 62.55 22.89
C ARG A 120 -8.07 61.71 21.68
N ILE A 121 -9.35 61.44 21.53
CA ILE A 121 -9.88 60.51 20.54
C ILE A 121 -10.90 61.25 19.68
N LEU A 122 -10.80 61.09 18.36
CA LEU A 122 -11.80 61.53 17.41
C LEU A 122 -12.47 60.28 16.82
N LEU A 123 -13.76 60.10 17.10
CA LEU A 123 -14.57 59.04 16.51
C LEU A 123 -15.37 59.63 15.35
N VAL A 124 -15.20 59.07 14.15
CA VAL A 124 -15.94 59.48 12.95
C VAL A 124 -16.73 58.28 12.45
N SER A 125 -18.03 58.46 12.20
CA SER A 125 -18.88 57.46 11.59
C SER A 125 -19.76 58.12 10.54
N PRO A 126 -20.00 57.49 9.38
CA PRO A 126 -20.94 57.99 8.39
C PRO A 126 -22.40 57.87 8.85
N PHE A 127 -22.69 57.11 9.91
CA PHE A 127 -24.04 56.89 10.44
C PHE A 127 -24.20 57.45 11.85
N THR A 128 -25.09 58.42 12.02
CA THR A 128 -25.44 59.01 13.33
C THR A 128 -25.92 57.96 14.31
N THR A 129 -26.69 56.97 13.85
CA THR A 129 -27.17 55.84 14.66
C THR A 129 -26.06 55.01 15.32
N SER A 130 -24.90 54.90 14.67
CA SER A 130 -23.74 54.17 15.22
C SER A 130 -23.05 54.97 16.32
N LEU A 131 -22.99 56.30 16.18
CA LEU A 131 -22.46 57.19 17.22
C LEU A 131 -23.37 57.22 18.45
N VAL A 132 -24.69 57.28 18.26
CA VAL A 132 -25.67 57.21 19.35
C VAL A 132 -25.52 55.91 20.15
N LYS A 133 -25.47 54.76 19.47
CA LYS A 133 -25.30 53.45 20.13
C LYS A 133 -23.95 53.30 20.85
N THR A 134 -22.90 53.92 20.33
CA THR A 134 -21.57 53.93 20.98
C THR A 134 -21.57 54.84 22.20
N SER A 135 -22.24 56.00 22.11
CA SER A 135 -22.49 56.93 23.22
C SER A 135 -23.30 56.28 24.36
N GLU A 136 -24.35 55.55 24.03
CA GLU A 136 -25.14 54.76 25.00
C GLU A 136 -24.27 53.72 25.72
N ALA A 137 -23.42 53.00 24.98
CA ALA A 137 -22.51 52.01 25.55
C ALA A 137 -21.43 52.66 26.46
N LEU A 138 -20.91 53.83 26.09
CA LEU A 138 -19.98 54.61 26.92
C LEU A 138 -20.66 55.15 28.18
N SER A 139 -21.93 55.54 28.08
CA SER A 139 -22.75 55.96 29.22
C SER A 139 -22.97 54.80 30.20
N GLN A 140 -23.28 53.60 29.71
CA GLN A 140 -23.39 52.38 30.52
C GLN A 140 -22.06 52.02 31.20
N ALA A 141 -20.93 52.31 30.56
CA ALA A 141 -19.59 52.16 31.16
C ALA A 141 -19.22 53.25 32.18
N GLY A 142 -20.13 54.19 32.48
CA GLY A 142 -19.93 55.24 33.48
C GLY A 142 -19.22 56.50 32.96
N LEU A 143 -18.99 56.62 31.65
CA LEU A 143 -18.35 57.80 31.03
C LEU A 143 -19.35 58.86 30.53
N PHE A 144 -20.58 58.86 31.05
CA PHE A 144 -21.68 59.77 30.67
C PHE A 144 -21.33 61.27 30.72
N GLN A 145 -20.29 61.65 31.45
CA GLN A 145 -19.86 63.06 31.61
C GLN A 145 -18.70 63.47 30.68
N LEU A 146 -18.15 62.54 29.90
CA LEU A 146 -16.92 62.76 29.11
C LEU A 146 -17.14 62.75 27.59
N HIS A 147 -18.38 62.59 27.14
CA HIS A 147 -18.74 62.60 25.73
C HIS A 147 -19.94 63.51 25.48
N TYR A 148 -19.93 64.18 24.33
CA TYR A 148 -21.04 64.98 23.82
C TYR A 148 -21.21 64.65 22.35
N LEU A 149 -22.43 64.28 21.96
CA LEU A 149 -22.76 64.00 20.56
C LEU A 149 -23.20 65.32 19.92
N LEU A 150 -22.44 65.78 18.92
CA LEU A 150 -22.81 66.93 18.08
C LEU A 150 -23.66 66.42 16.92
N ASP A 151 -24.93 66.82 16.87
CA ASP A 151 -25.88 66.43 15.81
C ASP A 151 -26.17 67.64 14.88
N ASP A 152 -26.32 68.86 15.43
CA ASP A 152 -26.48 70.11 14.68
C ASP A 152 -25.61 71.24 15.30
N PRO A 153 -24.55 71.72 14.63
CA PRO A 153 -23.62 72.70 15.18
C PRO A 153 -24.24 74.06 15.53
N ILE A 154 -25.40 74.40 14.96
CA ILE A 154 -26.07 75.70 15.22
C ILE A 154 -26.99 75.59 16.43
N GLN A 155 -27.72 74.49 16.59
CA GLN A 155 -28.65 74.28 17.71
C GLN A 155 -27.94 73.77 18.97
N ASP A 156 -26.89 72.97 18.80
CA ASP A 156 -26.15 72.32 19.90
C ASP A 156 -25.13 73.25 20.57
N ALA A 157 -24.88 74.45 20.02
CA ALA A 157 -23.91 75.39 20.55
C ALA A 157 -24.25 75.84 21.98
N TRP A 158 -25.53 76.10 22.27
CA TRP A 158 -25.99 76.52 23.60
C TRP A 158 -25.99 75.39 24.63
N PRO A 159 -26.58 74.19 24.36
CA PRO A 159 -26.49 73.04 25.23
C PRO A 159 -25.05 72.60 25.51
N PHE A 160 -24.16 72.66 24.51
CA PHE A 160 -22.74 72.38 24.68
C PHE A 160 -22.07 73.40 25.61
N LEU A 161 -22.34 74.70 25.43
CA LEU A 161 -21.81 75.75 26.31
C LEU A 161 -22.33 75.62 27.74
N GLU A 162 -23.58 75.19 27.95
CA GLU A 162 -24.10 74.86 29.28
C GLU A 162 -23.43 73.63 29.89
N LEU A 163 -23.17 72.59 29.10
CA LEU A 163 -22.44 71.40 29.55
C LEU A 163 -20.99 71.74 29.93
N VAL A 164 -20.31 72.57 29.14
CA VAL A 164 -18.97 73.08 29.46
C VAL A 164 -18.99 73.99 30.69
N LYS A 165 -20.00 74.85 30.83
CA LYS A 165 -20.17 75.68 32.03
C LYS A 165 -20.45 74.84 33.27
N THR A 166 -21.35 73.87 33.22
CA THR A 166 -21.66 72.97 34.34
C THR A 166 -20.47 72.08 34.69
N ALA A 167 -19.70 71.61 33.70
CA ALA A 167 -18.44 70.93 33.91
C ALA A 167 -17.36 71.83 34.56
N GLY A 168 -17.33 73.12 34.20
CA GLY A 168 -16.38 74.12 34.73
C GLY A 168 -16.78 74.76 36.07
N SER A 169 -18.05 74.71 36.47
CA SER A 169 -18.60 75.44 37.63
C SER A 169 -18.58 74.67 38.96
N GLY A 170 -17.95 73.49 39.02
CA GLY A 170 -17.54 72.90 40.29
C GLY A 170 -18.67 72.40 41.20
N SER A 171 -19.26 71.26 40.84
CA SER A 171 -19.84 70.30 41.80
C SER A 171 -19.49 68.88 41.37
N ARG A 172 -18.20 68.65 41.08
CA ARG A 172 -17.70 67.28 41.01
C ARG A 172 -17.55 66.77 42.44
N LYS A 173 -18.46 65.90 42.89
CA LYS A 173 -18.02 64.80 43.74
C LYS A 173 -17.20 63.88 42.84
N GLU A 174 -15.98 64.32 42.49
CA GLU A 174 -14.95 63.38 42.07
C GLU A 174 -14.87 62.39 43.23
N ALA A 175 -15.35 61.16 43.02
CA ALA A 175 -14.98 60.07 43.90
C ALA A 175 -13.46 60.17 44.02
N ALA A 176 -12.95 60.39 45.24
CA ALA A 176 -11.56 60.74 45.46
C ALA A 176 -10.69 59.75 44.67
N PHE A 177 -10.13 60.23 43.54
CA PHE A 177 -9.43 59.36 42.62
C PHE A 177 -8.14 58.97 43.30
N ASP A 178 -8.12 57.78 43.88
CA ASP A 178 -6.90 57.22 44.44
C ASP A 178 -6.03 56.73 43.29
N GLY A 179 -5.20 57.64 42.80
CA GLY A 179 -4.23 57.34 41.74
C GLY A 179 -3.25 56.24 42.11
N GLN A 180 -3.02 55.95 43.40
CA GLN A 180 -2.19 54.82 43.82
C GLN A 180 -2.96 53.50 43.71
N LEU A 181 -4.20 53.45 44.20
CA LEU A 181 -5.05 52.25 44.10
C LEU A 181 -5.39 51.91 42.65
N PHE A 182 -5.62 52.91 41.82
CA PHE A 182 -5.79 52.73 40.37
C PHE A 182 -4.52 52.17 39.71
N LYS A 183 -3.34 52.73 40.01
CA LYS A 183 -2.05 52.20 39.50
C LYS A 183 -1.80 50.77 39.95
N VAL A 184 -2.07 50.44 41.22
CA VAL A 184 -1.91 49.08 41.75
C VAL A 184 -2.87 48.10 41.06
N THR A 185 -4.12 48.49 40.88
CA THR A 185 -5.14 47.65 40.22
C THR A 185 -4.82 47.45 38.74
N LYS A 186 -4.41 48.51 38.04
CA LYS A 186 -3.93 48.47 36.66
C LYS A 186 -2.74 47.52 36.51
N ASN A 187 -1.73 47.64 37.38
CA ASN A 187 -0.55 46.78 37.35
C ASN A 187 -0.89 45.30 37.65
N LYS A 188 -1.81 45.02 38.59
CA LYS A 188 -2.28 43.65 38.86
C LYS A 188 -2.97 43.05 37.64
N TYR A 189 -3.85 43.80 37.02
CA TYR A 189 -4.54 43.38 35.80
C TYR A 189 -3.56 43.13 34.66
N GLN A 190 -2.59 44.03 34.44
CA GLN A 190 -1.57 43.89 33.41
C GLN A 190 -0.76 42.60 33.56
N ARG A 191 -0.38 42.24 34.79
CA ARG A 191 0.32 40.98 35.04
C ARG A 191 -0.55 39.77 34.69
N ALA A 192 -1.81 39.76 35.10
CA ALA A 192 -2.73 38.66 34.78
C ALA A 192 -3.00 38.53 33.28
N SER A 193 -3.13 39.66 32.56
CA SER A 193 -3.32 39.68 31.11
C SER A 193 -2.07 39.20 30.36
N GLN A 194 -0.88 39.62 30.79
CA GLN A 194 0.40 39.13 30.24
C GLN A 194 0.56 37.62 30.47
N GLU A 195 0.31 37.16 31.70
CA GLU A 195 0.37 35.73 32.04
C GLU A 195 -0.60 34.91 31.16
N LEU A 196 -1.83 35.39 30.96
CA LEU A 196 -2.81 34.73 30.10
C LEU A 196 -2.40 34.74 28.61
N SER A 197 -1.82 35.84 28.12
CA SER A 197 -1.31 35.94 26.75
C SER A 197 -0.11 35.01 26.52
N GLU A 198 0.80 34.90 27.49
CA GLU A 198 1.93 33.98 27.44
C GLU A 198 1.48 32.53 27.46
N GLN A 199 0.55 32.16 28.35
CA GLN A 199 -0.05 30.82 28.38
C GLN A 199 -0.76 30.50 27.06
N TYR A 200 -1.48 31.46 26.49
CA TYR A 200 -2.17 31.31 25.22
C TYR A 200 -1.20 31.12 24.04
N LYS A 201 -0.12 31.92 23.99
CA LYS A 201 0.94 31.77 22.99
C LYS A 201 1.68 30.44 23.14
N ALA A 202 1.95 30.01 24.37
CA ALA A 202 2.56 28.72 24.65
C ALA A 202 1.68 27.54 24.18
N ALA A 203 0.36 27.61 24.41
CA ALA A 203 -0.58 26.58 23.96
C ALA A 203 -0.69 26.46 22.43
N ARG A 204 -0.41 27.55 21.70
CA ARG A 204 -0.45 27.61 20.23
C ARG A 204 0.92 27.49 19.56
N GLN A 205 1.97 27.17 20.32
CA GLN A 205 3.25 26.90 19.69
C GLN A 205 3.12 25.71 18.72
N PRO A 206 3.75 25.78 17.54
CA PRO A 206 3.74 24.66 16.61
C PRO A 206 4.48 23.47 17.24
N VAL A 207 3.80 22.34 17.34
CA VAL A 207 4.34 21.09 17.88
C VAL A 207 4.61 20.08 16.75
N PHE A 208 3.85 20.16 15.66
CA PHE A 208 3.95 19.23 14.52
C PHE A 208 3.89 20.00 13.21
N GLY A 209 5.06 20.32 12.64
CA GLY A 209 5.16 21.19 11.46
C GLY A 209 4.61 22.59 11.75
N ALA A 210 3.53 22.97 11.07
CA ALA A 210 2.83 24.24 11.29
C ALA A 210 1.70 24.16 12.33
N TYR A 211 1.34 22.96 12.80
CA TYR A 211 0.16 22.74 13.63
C TYR A 211 0.47 22.80 15.12
N SER A 212 -0.41 23.46 15.86
CA SER A 212 -0.44 23.47 17.33
C SER A 212 -0.98 22.15 17.89
N TRP A 213 -0.72 21.86 19.16
CA TRP A 213 -1.20 20.64 19.83
C TRP A 213 -2.72 20.43 19.67
N SER A 214 -3.51 21.50 19.85
CA SER A 214 -4.96 21.44 19.69
C SER A 214 -5.40 21.08 18.28
N GLU A 215 -4.67 21.56 17.26
CA GLU A 215 -4.98 21.27 15.86
C GLU A 215 -4.59 19.84 15.50
N VAL A 216 -3.45 19.34 15.99
CA VAL A 216 -3.03 17.95 15.80
C VAL A 216 -4.03 16.98 16.43
N VAL A 217 -4.50 17.26 17.65
CA VAL A 217 -5.55 16.45 18.30
C VAL A 217 -6.85 16.52 17.51
N GLY A 218 -7.21 17.69 16.98
CA GLY A 218 -8.38 17.85 16.10
C GLY A 218 -8.29 16.99 14.84
N LEU A 219 -7.15 17.03 14.15
CA LEU A 219 -6.89 16.19 12.97
C LEU A 219 -6.98 14.70 13.32
N TRP A 220 -6.35 14.28 14.43
CA TRP A 220 -6.42 12.90 14.87
C TRP A 220 -7.84 12.44 15.22
N MET A 221 -8.64 13.29 15.88
CA MET A 221 -10.04 12.95 16.19
C MET A 221 -10.86 12.81 14.92
N HIS A 222 -10.64 13.68 13.93
CA HIS A 222 -11.32 13.60 12.64
C HIS A 222 -10.98 12.30 11.90
N GLU A 223 -9.69 11.94 11.86
CA GLU A 223 -9.23 10.69 11.23
C GLU A 223 -9.65 9.44 12.02
N LYS A 224 -9.83 9.53 13.34
CA LYS A 224 -10.29 8.41 14.16
C LYS A 224 -11.76 8.06 13.92
N GLU A 225 -12.58 9.01 13.48
CA GLU A 225 -13.97 8.73 13.09
C GLU A 225 -14.05 7.88 11.81
N SER A 226 -13.00 7.91 10.98
CA SER A 226 -12.78 6.95 9.91
C SER A 226 -12.29 5.62 10.52
N ASN A 227 -13.17 4.62 10.59
CA ASN A 227 -12.91 3.28 11.15
C ASN A 227 -11.83 2.46 10.39
N GLU A 228 -10.94 3.09 9.61
CA GLU A 228 -9.91 2.43 8.80
C GLU A 228 -8.67 2.02 9.62
N GLN A 229 -8.49 2.60 10.82
CA GLN A 229 -7.36 2.27 11.70
C GLN A 229 -7.38 0.83 12.24
N ASP A 230 -8.56 0.26 12.48
CA ASP A 230 -8.70 -1.11 13.01
C ASP A 230 -8.17 -2.17 12.03
N LEU A 231 -8.13 -1.85 10.72
CA LEU A 231 -7.58 -2.74 9.68
C LEU A 231 -6.04 -2.74 9.65
N LEU A 232 -5.41 -1.65 10.10
CA LEU A 232 -3.96 -1.47 10.05
C LEU A 232 -3.27 -1.83 11.36
N GLY A 233 -4.00 -1.85 12.48
CA GLY A 233 -3.44 -2.10 13.82
C GLY A 233 -2.76 -3.47 14.00
N SER A 234 -3.08 -4.47 13.17
CA SER A 234 -2.39 -5.77 13.17
C SER A 234 -1.10 -5.79 12.34
N HIS A 235 -0.90 -4.81 11.47
CA HIS A 235 0.21 -4.76 10.51
C HIS A 235 1.25 -3.70 10.86
N LEU A 236 0.90 -2.70 11.67
CA LEU A 236 1.78 -1.61 12.08
C LEU A 236 2.19 -1.74 13.55
N ASN A 237 3.48 -1.56 13.82
CA ASN A 237 4.02 -1.51 15.16
C ASN A 237 4.49 -0.09 15.49
N ALA A 238 3.85 0.53 16.48
CA ALA A 238 4.11 1.91 16.88
C ALA A 238 5.57 2.17 17.30
N LYS A 239 6.35 1.15 17.67
CA LYS A 239 7.75 1.31 18.07
C LYS A 239 8.70 1.60 16.91
N ASP A 240 8.26 1.35 15.68
CA ASP A 240 9.10 1.46 14.49
C ASP A 240 9.06 2.87 13.88
N PHE A 241 8.31 3.79 14.50
CA PHE A 241 8.10 5.18 14.07
C PHE A 241 8.61 6.18 15.09
N GLN A 242 9.10 7.33 14.60
CA GLN A 242 9.61 8.43 15.42
C GLN A 242 8.53 9.46 15.77
N PHE A 243 7.41 9.46 15.02
CA PHE A 243 6.26 10.36 15.17
C PHE A 243 6.63 11.84 15.07
N ASP A 244 7.54 12.16 14.15
CA ASP A 244 7.87 13.53 13.79
C ASP A 244 7.17 13.97 12.48
N PHE A 245 7.25 15.26 12.19
CA PHE A 245 6.58 15.84 11.02
C PHE A 245 7.26 15.43 9.71
N ASP A 246 8.58 15.27 9.71
CA ASP A 246 9.35 14.95 8.51
C ASP A 246 9.08 13.50 8.06
N GLU A 247 9.01 12.57 8.99
CA GLU A 247 8.60 11.17 8.81
C GLU A 247 7.17 11.10 8.27
N TYR A 248 6.23 11.85 8.85
CA TYR A 248 4.85 11.92 8.35
C TYR A 248 4.78 12.39 6.89
N GLU A 249 5.51 13.44 6.54
CA GLU A 249 5.51 13.96 5.16
C GLU A 249 6.15 12.96 4.18
N GLN A 250 7.24 12.29 4.59
CA GLN A 250 7.90 11.27 3.77
C GLN A 250 7.01 10.05 3.56
N LEU A 251 6.36 9.55 4.61
CA LEU A 251 5.42 8.43 4.53
C LEU A 251 4.20 8.80 3.68
N GLY A 252 3.62 9.99 3.87
CA GLY A 252 2.49 10.46 3.06
C GLY A 252 2.81 10.52 1.57
N LYS A 253 3.98 11.07 1.20
CA LYS A 253 4.47 11.08 -0.20
C LYS A 253 4.68 9.66 -0.73
N SER A 254 5.22 8.77 0.09
CA SER A 254 5.50 7.38 -0.26
C SER A 254 4.22 6.58 -0.51
N VAL A 255 3.22 6.72 0.37
CA VAL A 255 1.90 6.09 0.23
C VAL A 255 1.17 6.59 -1.01
N ALA A 256 1.16 7.90 -1.25
CA ALA A 256 0.52 8.47 -2.45
C ALA A 256 1.14 7.93 -3.74
N LEU A 257 2.48 7.86 -3.80
CA LEU A 257 3.20 7.33 -4.96
C LEU A 257 2.99 5.82 -5.11
N CYS A 258 2.99 5.05 -4.02
CA CYS A 258 2.61 3.63 -4.03
C CYS A 258 1.20 3.40 -4.55
N GLN A 259 0.24 4.23 -4.14
CA GLN A 259 -1.16 4.12 -4.58
C GLN A 259 -1.30 4.39 -6.09
N GLU A 260 -0.58 5.39 -6.61
CA GLU A 260 -0.56 5.68 -8.05
C GLU A 260 0.03 4.51 -8.85
N LEU A 261 1.19 4.00 -8.43
CA LEU A 261 1.85 2.86 -9.08
C LEU A 261 1.01 1.59 -8.98
N TYR A 262 0.38 1.34 -7.83
CA TYR A 262 -0.48 0.18 -7.61
C TYR A 262 -1.70 0.17 -8.54
N ARG A 263 -2.30 1.32 -8.86
CA ARG A 263 -3.44 1.39 -9.81
C ARG A 263 -3.11 0.77 -11.17
N SER A 264 -1.86 0.84 -11.61
CA SER A 264 -1.42 0.29 -12.88
C SER A 264 -1.21 -1.24 -12.86
N VAL A 265 -0.92 -1.81 -11.69
CA VAL A 265 -0.70 -3.26 -11.51
C VAL A 265 -2.00 -3.96 -11.06
N ASN A 266 -2.75 -3.30 -10.17
CA ASN A 266 -4.07 -3.70 -9.66
C ASN A 266 -4.10 -5.11 -9.02
N THR A 267 -2.97 -5.58 -8.51
CA THR A 267 -2.87 -6.84 -7.75
C THR A 267 -1.62 -6.83 -6.87
N LEU A 268 -1.74 -7.35 -5.66
CA LEU A 268 -0.61 -7.58 -4.75
C LEU A 268 0.08 -8.93 -5.02
N ASN A 269 -0.66 -9.90 -5.59
CA ASN A 269 -0.19 -11.25 -5.86
C ASN A 269 0.18 -11.39 -7.35
N HIS A 270 1.09 -10.54 -7.82
CA HIS A 270 1.54 -10.60 -9.20
C HIS A 270 2.53 -11.76 -9.42
N PRO A 271 2.46 -12.52 -10.52
CA PRO A 271 3.38 -13.63 -10.77
C PRO A 271 4.86 -13.21 -10.87
N LEU A 272 5.13 -11.97 -11.29
CA LEU A 272 6.49 -11.42 -11.34
C LEU A 272 7.11 -11.18 -9.95
N THR A 273 6.33 -11.25 -8.87
CA THR A 273 6.88 -11.21 -7.50
C THR A 273 7.78 -12.42 -7.20
N ALA A 274 7.66 -13.52 -7.96
CA ALA A 274 8.56 -14.67 -7.82
C ALA A 274 10.00 -14.38 -8.28
N LEU A 275 10.21 -13.32 -9.06
CA LEU A 275 11.52 -12.91 -9.55
C LEU A 275 12.39 -12.34 -8.43
N ASN A 276 13.71 -12.47 -8.57
CA ASN A 276 14.64 -11.96 -7.58
C ASN A 276 14.61 -10.42 -7.49
N ALA A 277 14.78 -9.90 -6.28
CA ALA A 277 14.79 -8.47 -5.99
C ALA A 277 15.90 -7.70 -6.76
N HIS A 278 17.06 -8.32 -7.01
CA HIS A 278 18.18 -7.67 -7.72
C HIS A 278 17.79 -7.18 -9.12
N ILE A 279 16.85 -7.88 -9.77
CA ILE A 279 16.36 -7.56 -11.12
C ILE A 279 15.68 -6.20 -11.12
N PHE A 280 15.04 -5.82 -10.02
CA PHE A 280 14.31 -4.56 -9.88
C PHE A 280 15.16 -3.44 -9.29
N THR A 281 16.20 -3.75 -8.53
CA THR A 281 17.04 -2.76 -7.85
C THR A 281 18.30 -2.39 -8.63
N GLU A 282 18.95 -3.35 -9.28
CA GLU A 282 20.28 -3.16 -9.90
C GLU A 282 20.22 -2.95 -11.42
N MET A 283 19.26 -3.58 -12.10
CA MET A 283 19.14 -3.53 -13.56
C MET A 283 18.23 -2.39 -14.02
N ASN A 284 18.51 -1.80 -15.17
CA ASN A 284 17.58 -0.88 -15.83
C ASN A 284 16.33 -1.61 -16.36
N PRO A 285 15.17 -0.96 -16.47
CA PRO A 285 13.91 -1.63 -16.82
C PRO A 285 13.97 -2.41 -18.14
N ASP A 286 14.57 -1.84 -19.19
CA ASP A 286 14.68 -2.52 -20.50
C ASP A 286 15.69 -3.66 -20.47
N GLN A 287 16.77 -3.52 -19.69
CA GLN A 287 17.77 -4.57 -19.49
C GLN A 287 17.17 -5.73 -18.69
N ALA A 288 16.45 -5.42 -17.61
CA ALA A 288 15.74 -6.37 -16.77
C ALA A 288 14.69 -7.15 -17.56
N LEU A 289 13.90 -6.45 -18.39
CA LEU A 289 12.91 -7.06 -19.27
C LEU A 289 13.57 -8.03 -20.26
N SER A 290 14.63 -7.59 -20.95
CA SER A 290 15.34 -8.44 -21.92
C SER A 290 16.02 -9.63 -21.24
N TYR A 291 16.58 -9.43 -20.05
CA TYR A 291 17.20 -10.48 -19.25
C TYR A 291 16.19 -11.53 -18.82
N VAL A 292 15.08 -11.11 -18.18
CA VAL A 292 14.01 -12.00 -17.72
C VAL A 292 13.38 -12.74 -18.90
N SER A 293 13.00 -12.03 -19.97
CA SER A 293 12.39 -12.66 -21.13
C SER A 293 13.32 -13.68 -21.80
N GLY A 294 14.60 -13.33 -21.96
CA GLY A 294 15.59 -14.22 -22.56
C GLY A 294 15.82 -15.48 -21.73
N LYS A 295 15.97 -15.32 -20.41
CA LYS A 295 16.19 -16.44 -19.49
C LYS A 295 14.96 -17.33 -19.34
N VAL A 296 13.77 -16.76 -19.24
CA VAL A 296 12.53 -17.54 -19.19
C VAL A 296 12.35 -18.37 -20.47
N ASP A 297 12.59 -17.78 -21.65
CA ASP A 297 12.50 -18.52 -22.92
C ASP A 297 13.56 -19.62 -23.05
N GLU A 298 14.79 -19.36 -22.62
CA GLU A 298 15.87 -20.34 -22.58
C GLU A 298 15.49 -21.54 -21.69
N LYS A 299 15.04 -21.27 -20.46
CA LYS A 299 14.69 -22.31 -19.49
C LYS A 299 13.42 -23.06 -19.86
N LEU A 300 12.42 -22.41 -20.44
CA LEU A 300 11.23 -23.08 -20.97
C LEU A 300 11.58 -24.10 -22.06
N LYS A 301 12.47 -23.74 -23.00
CA LYS A 301 12.92 -24.67 -24.05
C LYS A 301 13.68 -25.86 -23.47
N ALA A 302 14.57 -25.60 -22.50
CA ALA A 302 15.30 -26.65 -21.80
C ALA A 302 14.35 -27.58 -21.03
N ALA A 303 13.41 -27.02 -20.26
CA ALA A 303 12.41 -27.76 -19.49
C ALA A 303 11.50 -28.61 -20.39
N ALA A 304 11.01 -28.06 -21.51
CA ALA A 304 10.17 -28.80 -22.45
C ALA A 304 10.92 -29.97 -23.11
N THR A 305 12.22 -29.79 -23.38
CA THR A 305 13.07 -30.88 -23.90
C THR A 305 13.25 -31.96 -22.85
N LEU A 306 13.58 -31.59 -21.62
CA LEU A 306 13.74 -32.51 -20.51
C LEU A 306 12.43 -33.25 -20.17
N GLN A 307 11.28 -32.58 -20.22
CA GLN A 307 9.97 -33.20 -20.00
C GLN A 307 9.70 -34.32 -21.03
N LYS A 308 9.99 -34.06 -22.31
CA LYS A 308 9.88 -35.07 -23.37
C LYS A 308 10.82 -36.25 -23.13
N GLU A 309 12.05 -35.99 -22.69
CA GLU A 309 13.01 -37.04 -22.34
C GLU A 309 12.52 -37.89 -21.15
N ILE A 310 11.96 -37.26 -20.10
CA ILE A 310 11.37 -37.95 -18.95
C ILE A 310 10.22 -38.85 -19.39
N ILE A 311 9.24 -38.31 -20.13
CA ILE A 311 8.09 -39.07 -20.62
C ILE A 311 8.56 -40.25 -21.48
N GLY A 312 9.54 -40.01 -22.37
CA GLY A 312 10.14 -41.05 -23.20
C GLY A 312 10.84 -42.13 -22.39
N ALA A 313 11.56 -41.77 -21.32
CA ALA A 313 12.24 -42.71 -20.44
C ALA A 313 11.26 -43.55 -19.63
N ILE A 314 10.22 -42.94 -19.03
CA ILE A 314 9.15 -43.65 -18.32
C ILE A 314 8.43 -44.62 -19.25
N THR A 315 8.00 -44.15 -20.43
CA THR A 315 7.26 -44.96 -21.41
C THR A 315 8.12 -46.11 -21.93
N GLY A 316 9.38 -45.82 -22.28
CA GLY A 316 10.34 -46.82 -22.73
C GLY A 316 10.61 -47.89 -21.68
N TYR A 317 10.79 -47.48 -20.41
CA TYR A 317 10.97 -48.40 -19.29
C TYR A 317 9.72 -49.28 -19.07
N SER A 318 8.54 -48.68 -19.03
CA SER A 318 7.26 -49.38 -18.86
C SER A 318 7.05 -50.44 -19.94
N GLN A 319 7.32 -50.09 -21.21
CA GLN A 319 7.23 -51.03 -22.32
C GLN A 319 8.27 -52.15 -22.23
N ALA A 320 9.52 -51.83 -21.87
CA ALA A 320 10.58 -52.82 -21.71
C ALA A 320 10.26 -53.82 -20.58
N LEU A 321 9.75 -53.33 -19.45
CA LEU A 321 9.31 -54.15 -18.33
C LEU A 321 8.14 -55.06 -18.74
N ARG A 322 7.13 -54.50 -19.40
CA ARG A 322 5.99 -55.29 -19.94
C ARG A 322 6.47 -56.38 -20.89
N ASN A 323 7.36 -56.06 -21.83
CA ASN A 323 7.89 -57.03 -22.80
C ASN A 323 8.68 -58.15 -22.12
N LYS A 324 9.50 -57.83 -21.10
CA LYS A 324 10.23 -58.82 -20.31
C LYS A 324 9.27 -59.78 -19.62
N LEU A 325 8.30 -59.25 -18.88
CA LEU A 325 7.32 -60.04 -18.13
C LEU A 325 6.42 -60.88 -19.05
N ASP A 326 5.95 -60.31 -20.17
CA ASP A 326 5.16 -61.02 -21.17
C ASP A 326 5.98 -62.12 -21.88
N GLY A 327 7.28 -61.88 -22.10
CA GLY A 327 8.21 -62.87 -22.63
C GLY A 327 8.33 -64.10 -21.73
N ILE A 328 8.58 -63.88 -20.43
CA ILE A 328 8.64 -64.94 -19.42
C ILE A 328 7.30 -65.70 -19.37
N TYR A 329 6.18 -64.97 -19.34
CA TYR A 329 4.84 -65.55 -19.36
C TYR A 329 4.63 -66.49 -20.56
N ARG A 330 4.92 -66.03 -21.78
CA ARG A 330 4.75 -66.83 -23.00
C ARG A 330 5.63 -68.07 -22.99
N GLN A 331 6.86 -67.95 -22.46
CA GLN A 331 7.77 -69.08 -22.37
C GLN A 331 7.27 -70.15 -21.38
N LEU A 332 6.90 -69.74 -20.17
CA LEU A 332 6.34 -70.65 -19.17
C LEU A 332 5.03 -71.29 -19.65
N LEU A 333 4.16 -70.53 -20.32
CA LEU A 333 2.92 -71.06 -20.88
C LEU A 333 3.18 -72.07 -22.01
N LYS A 334 4.18 -71.81 -22.88
CA LYS A 334 4.58 -72.74 -23.95
C LYS A 334 5.11 -74.05 -23.36
N GLU A 335 5.99 -73.97 -22.37
CA GLU A 335 6.57 -75.14 -21.69
C GLU A 335 5.51 -75.96 -20.95
N ALA A 336 4.61 -75.29 -20.21
CA ALA A 336 3.49 -75.95 -19.53
C ALA A 336 2.55 -76.65 -20.52
N ASN A 337 2.21 -76.01 -21.64
CA ASN A 337 1.38 -76.63 -22.68
C ASN A 337 2.09 -77.78 -23.40
N GLN A 338 3.40 -77.70 -23.61
CA GLN A 338 4.18 -78.79 -24.17
C GLN A 338 4.20 -80.01 -23.23
N LEU A 339 4.34 -79.77 -21.92
CA LEU A 339 4.24 -80.81 -20.90
C LEU A 339 2.84 -81.46 -20.87
N LEU A 340 1.78 -80.66 -20.90
CA LEU A 340 0.39 -81.16 -20.95
C LEU A 340 0.12 -81.97 -22.22
N LYS A 341 0.51 -81.47 -23.40
CA LYS A 341 0.36 -82.21 -24.67
C LYS A 341 1.12 -83.53 -24.68
N THR A 342 2.35 -83.52 -24.15
CA THR A 342 3.17 -84.75 -24.06
C THR A 342 2.50 -85.75 -23.13
N HIS A 343 2.01 -85.28 -21.98
CA HIS A 343 1.26 -86.10 -21.03
C HIS A 343 -0.03 -86.68 -21.64
N GLU A 344 -0.83 -85.87 -22.33
CA GLU A 344 -2.07 -86.29 -23.00
C GLU A 344 -1.77 -87.33 -24.10
N SER A 345 -0.72 -87.13 -24.90
CA SER A 345 -0.30 -88.10 -25.92
C SER A 345 0.09 -89.47 -25.34
N PHE A 346 0.71 -89.48 -24.15
CA PHE A 346 1.04 -90.72 -23.45
C PHE A 346 -0.20 -91.34 -22.78
N ALA A 347 -1.13 -90.53 -22.28
CA ALA A 347 -2.42 -91.00 -21.78
C ALA A 347 -3.25 -91.66 -22.90
N ASP A 348 -3.31 -91.07 -24.08
CA ASP A 348 -4.02 -91.63 -25.24
C ASP A 348 -3.38 -92.94 -25.72
N ARG A 349 -2.04 -92.99 -25.76
CA ARG A 349 -1.29 -94.16 -26.26
C ARG A 349 -1.30 -95.35 -25.30
N TYR A 350 -1.25 -95.12 -23.99
CA TYR A 350 -1.07 -96.17 -22.99
C TYR A 350 -2.26 -96.35 -22.04
N GLY A 351 -3.25 -95.45 -22.07
CA GLY A 351 -4.47 -95.49 -21.27
C GLY A 351 -4.21 -95.41 -19.75
N ASP A 352 -5.12 -96.02 -18.98
CA ASP A 352 -5.09 -96.03 -17.51
C ASP A 352 -3.78 -96.56 -16.91
N VAL A 353 -3.04 -97.37 -17.66
CA VAL A 353 -1.74 -97.94 -17.24
C VAL A 353 -0.69 -96.84 -17.05
N TYR A 354 -0.74 -95.78 -17.85
CA TYR A 354 0.16 -94.62 -17.70
C TYR A 354 -0.42 -93.62 -16.70
N VAL A 355 -1.72 -93.30 -16.78
CA VAL A 355 -2.35 -92.28 -15.92
C VAL A 355 -2.21 -92.61 -14.43
N ASN A 356 -2.45 -93.88 -14.05
CA ASN A 356 -2.37 -94.33 -12.66
C ASN A 356 -0.95 -94.74 -12.23
N SER A 357 0.06 -94.55 -13.09
CA SER A 357 1.43 -94.97 -12.79
C SER A 357 2.10 -94.05 -11.76
N LYS A 358 2.79 -94.69 -10.82
CA LYS A 358 3.61 -94.04 -9.79
C LYS A 358 4.94 -94.75 -9.69
N LYS A 359 6.03 -93.99 -9.78
CA LYS A 359 7.40 -94.50 -9.67
C LYS A 359 8.13 -93.77 -8.55
N ARG A 360 9.04 -94.45 -7.86
CA ARG A 360 9.99 -93.80 -6.94
C ARG A 360 11.21 -93.33 -7.74
N PRO A 361 11.74 -92.13 -7.48
CA PRO A 361 12.98 -91.68 -8.10
C PRO A 361 14.08 -92.74 -7.91
N GLY A 362 14.77 -93.12 -9.00
CA GLY A 362 15.87 -94.08 -8.96
C GLY A 362 15.49 -95.58 -8.91
N SER A 363 14.19 -95.96 -8.96
CA SER A 363 13.83 -97.38 -9.00
C SER A 363 14.17 -98.01 -10.37
N ILE A 364 15.02 -99.04 -10.39
CA ILE A 364 15.34 -99.83 -11.59
C ILE A 364 14.39 -101.02 -11.63
N SER A 365 13.58 -101.13 -12.68
CA SER A 365 12.61 -102.21 -12.82
C SER A 365 13.20 -103.36 -13.63
N LEU A 366 13.64 -104.43 -12.96
CA LEU A 366 14.44 -105.52 -13.56
C LEU A 366 13.61 -106.61 -14.29
N PHE A 367 12.27 -106.66 -14.13
CA PHE A 367 11.42 -107.68 -14.78
C PHE A 367 10.09 -107.09 -15.26
N VAL A 368 10.04 -106.64 -16.53
CA VAL A 368 8.93 -105.84 -17.04
C VAL A 368 8.55 -106.24 -18.46
N SER A 369 7.26 -106.45 -18.72
CA SER A 369 6.72 -106.62 -20.09
C SER A 369 7.10 -105.42 -20.97
N LYS A 370 7.30 -105.62 -22.29
CA LYS A 370 7.64 -104.56 -23.25
C LYS A 370 6.77 -103.29 -23.10
N LYS A 371 5.45 -103.46 -22.93
CA LYS A 371 4.48 -102.36 -22.71
C LYS A 371 4.73 -101.55 -21.43
N ARG A 372 5.08 -102.20 -20.31
CA ARG A 372 5.38 -101.50 -19.05
C ARG A 372 6.78 -100.83 -19.08
N LYS A 373 7.71 -101.33 -19.90
CA LYS A 373 9.01 -100.65 -20.16
C LYS A 373 8.79 -99.34 -20.92
N GLU A 374 7.97 -99.38 -21.98
CA GLU A 374 7.58 -98.19 -22.75
C GLU A 374 6.83 -97.15 -21.88
N VAL A 375 5.96 -97.59 -20.95
CA VAL A 375 5.31 -96.69 -19.97
C VAL A 375 6.32 -96.08 -18.99
N ALA A 376 7.30 -96.86 -18.50
CA ALA A 376 8.34 -96.34 -17.61
C ALA A 376 9.23 -95.30 -18.30
N GLU A 377 9.54 -95.49 -19.58
CA GLU A 377 10.26 -94.51 -20.40
C GLU A 377 9.42 -93.23 -20.60
N ALA A 378 8.12 -93.35 -20.86
CA ALA A 378 7.20 -92.21 -20.94
C ALA A 378 7.10 -91.42 -19.61
N MET A 379 7.11 -92.12 -18.46
CA MET A 379 7.18 -91.49 -17.14
C MET A 379 8.48 -90.73 -16.93
N ASP A 380 9.62 -91.29 -17.33
CA ASP A 380 10.93 -90.64 -17.19
C ASP A 380 11.01 -89.37 -18.08
N VAL A 381 10.43 -89.40 -19.28
CA VAL A 381 10.30 -88.20 -20.14
C VAL A 381 9.43 -87.13 -19.47
N THR A 382 8.27 -87.52 -18.93
CA THR A 382 7.34 -86.61 -18.25
C THR A 382 7.98 -85.97 -17.01
N SER A 383 8.66 -86.77 -16.18
CA SER A 383 9.38 -86.29 -14.99
C SER A 383 10.54 -85.36 -15.35
N LYS A 384 11.28 -85.63 -16.44
CA LYS A 384 12.34 -84.74 -16.91
C LYS A 384 11.78 -83.39 -17.35
N LEU A 385 10.74 -83.38 -18.18
CA LEU A 385 10.08 -82.15 -18.62
C LEU A 385 9.50 -81.36 -17.45
N TYR A 386 8.85 -82.04 -16.50
CA TYR A 386 8.33 -81.42 -15.29
C TYR A 386 9.43 -80.76 -14.45
N ARG A 387 10.55 -81.45 -14.19
CA ARG A 387 11.67 -80.87 -13.42
C ARG A 387 12.36 -79.71 -14.14
N LEU A 388 12.49 -79.79 -15.45
CA LEU A 388 13.03 -78.69 -16.26
C LEU A 388 12.13 -77.45 -16.19
N PHE A 389 10.82 -77.66 -16.30
CA PHE A 389 9.83 -76.59 -16.17
C PHE A 389 9.86 -75.95 -14.77
N VAL A 390 9.86 -76.74 -13.70
CA VAL A 390 9.93 -76.21 -12.31
C VAL A 390 11.20 -75.41 -12.10
N ARG A 391 12.35 -75.90 -12.56
CA ARG A 391 13.61 -75.17 -12.47
C ARG A 391 13.56 -73.83 -13.21
N HIS A 392 13.01 -73.82 -14.42
CA HIS A 392 12.91 -72.61 -15.23
C HIS A 392 11.93 -71.59 -14.63
N PHE A 393 10.86 -72.08 -13.97
CA PHE A 393 9.97 -71.26 -13.15
C PHE A 393 10.67 -70.67 -11.92
N ASP A 394 11.45 -71.46 -11.19
CA ASP A 394 12.20 -70.99 -10.00
C ASP A 394 13.20 -69.88 -10.37
N GLU A 395 13.83 -69.99 -11.54
CA GLU A 395 14.73 -68.98 -12.09
C GLU A 395 13.99 -67.70 -12.54
N ASN A 396 12.69 -67.80 -12.87
CA ASN A 396 11.87 -66.70 -13.42
C ASN A 396 10.50 -66.60 -12.74
N ARG A 397 10.48 -66.50 -11.42
CA ARG A 397 9.26 -66.54 -10.63
C ARG A 397 8.37 -65.32 -10.90
N LEU A 398 7.22 -65.55 -11.56
CA LEU A 398 6.19 -64.52 -11.81
C LEU A 398 5.06 -64.54 -10.78
N ILE A 399 4.76 -65.71 -10.22
CA ILE A 399 3.69 -65.93 -9.24
C ILE A 399 4.22 -66.70 -8.04
N GLU A 400 3.56 -66.54 -6.89
CA GLU A 400 3.78 -67.39 -5.73
C GLU A 400 3.07 -68.73 -5.95
N TYR A 401 3.83 -69.74 -6.38
CA TYR A 401 3.34 -71.11 -6.60
C TYR A 401 4.39 -72.11 -6.14
N ASP A 402 3.96 -73.18 -5.46
CA ASP A 402 4.85 -74.20 -4.90
C ASP A 402 4.56 -75.58 -5.54
N PHE A 403 5.61 -76.20 -6.10
CA PHE A 403 5.55 -77.44 -6.90
C PHE A 403 5.95 -78.69 -6.09
N GLU A 404 5.24 -78.99 -5.00
CA GLU A 404 5.62 -80.10 -4.08
C GLU A 404 4.79 -81.38 -4.28
N SER A 405 3.67 -81.32 -5.00
CA SER A 405 2.62 -82.35 -4.88
C SER A 405 2.88 -83.63 -5.67
N CYS A 406 3.74 -83.59 -6.69
CA CYS A 406 3.85 -84.67 -7.69
C CYS A 406 5.15 -85.50 -7.65
N ASN A 407 5.89 -85.48 -6.54
CA ASN A 407 7.12 -86.29 -6.34
C ASN A 407 8.11 -86.16 -7.52
N GLY A 408 8.46 -84.93 -7.91
CA GLY A 408 9.38 -84.67 -9.02
C GLY A 408 8.89 -85.13 -10.40
N GLY A 409 7.56 -85.20 -10.58
CA GLY A 409 6.92 -85.58 -11.84
C GLY A 409 6.79 -87.09 -12.08
N TYR A 410 7.08 -87.93 -11.07
CA TYR A 410 6.89 -89.38 -11.15
C TYR A 410 5.48 -89.87 -10.78
N HIS A 411 4.63 -88.96 -10.27
CA HIS A 411 3.21 -89.21 -10.05
C HIS A 411 2.39 -88.61 -11.20
N VAL A 412 2.13 -89.41 -12.24
CA VAL A 412 1.59 -88.95 -13.52
C VAL A 412 0.22 -88.28 -13.41
N ALA A 413 -0.72 -88.88 -12.67
CA ALA A 413 -2.05 -88.29 -12.43
C ALA A 413 -2.02 -86.91 -11.75
N CYS A 414 -1.00 -86.64 -10.93
CA CYS A 414 -0.86 -85.38 -10.23
C CYS A 414 -0.34 -84.27 -11.17
N VAL A 415 0.59 -84.60 -12.07
CA VAL A 415 1.28 -83.64 -12.94
C VAL A 415 0.29 -82.82 -13.79
N SER A 416 -0.71 -83.46 -14.40
CA SER A 416 -1.68 -82.74 -15.23
C SER A 416 -2.56 -81.80 -14.41
N LYS A 417 -2.98 -82.20 -13.21
CA LYS A 417 -3.78 -81.36 -12.32
C LYS A 417 -2.99 -80.15 -11.82
N GLU A 418 -1.75 -80.37 -11.36
CA GLU A 418 -0.89 -79.31 -10.84
C GLU A 418 -0.52 -78.30 -11.94
N ILE A 419 -0.14 -78.77 -13.13
CA ILE A 419 0.22 -77.88 -14.25
C ILE A 419 -1.00 -77.11 -14.78
N ARG A 420 -2.19 -77.72 -14.83
CA ARG A 420 -3.43 -76.98 -15.19
C ARG A 420 -3.75 -75.89 -14.17
N THR A 421 -3.64 -76.19 -12.88
CA THR A 421 -3.85 -75.22 -11.79
C THR A 421 -2.86 -74.07 -11.89
N PHE A 422 -1.57 -74.37 -12.11
CA PHE A 422 -0.55 -73.36 -12.37
C PHE A 422 -0.88 -72.50 -13.59
N VAL A 423 -1.27 -73.09 -14.72
CA VAL A 423 -1.61 -72.36 -15.95
C VAL A 423 -2.79 -71.41 -15.71
N ASP A 424 -3.80 -71.84 -14.97
CA ASP A 424 -4.96 -71.00 -14.65
C ASP A 424 -4.56 -69.80 -13.77
N GLN A 425 -3.70 -70.02 -12.77
CA GLN A 425 -3.17 -68.94 -11.95
C GLN A 425 -2.24 -68.00 -12.73
N LEU A 426 -1.38 -68.53 -13.60
CA LEU A 426 -0.50 -67.76 -14.46
C LEU A 426 -1.30 -66.88 -15.44
N LYS A 427 -2.40 -67.40 -15.99
CA LYS A 427 -3.35 -66.63 -16.82
C LYS A 427 -4.07 -65.56 -16.01
N ALA A 428 -4.45 -65.85 -14.76
CA ALA A 428 -5.06 -64.86 -13.88
C ALA A 428 -4.08 -63.72 -13.56
N TRP A 429 -2.82 -64.06 -13.26
CA TRP A 429 -1.75 -63.08 -13.08
C TRP A 429 -1.52 -62.21 -14.32
N HIS A 430 -1.51 -62.80 -15.52
CA HIS A 430 -1.30 -62.06 -16.76
C HIS A 430 -2.37 -60.99 -17.01
N LYS A 431 -3.62 -61.24 -16.59
CA LYS A 431 -4.69 -60.22 -16.64
C LYS A 431 -4.40 -58.99 -15.77
N THR A 432 -3.56 -59.13 -14.75
CA THR A 432 -3.14 -58.04 -13.85
C THR A 432 -1.80 -57.41 -14.25
N LEU A 433 -1.19 -57.85 -15.35
CA LEU A 433 0.14 -57.39 -15.78
C LEU A 433 0.23 -55.88 -15.95
N ASP A 434 -0.78 -55.27 -16.60
CA ASP A 434 -0.78 -53.82 -16.86
C ASP A 434 -0.84 -53.00 -15.57
N GLU A 435 -1.53 -53.51 -14.54
CA GLU A 435 -1.60 -52.87 -13.22
C GLU A 435 -0.27 -53.00 -12.46
N GLN A 436 0.37 -54.17 -12.51
CA GLN A 436 1.68 -54.40 -11.90
C GLN A 436 2.77 -53.52 -12.54
N VAL A 437 2.79 -53.42 -13.87
CA VAL A 437 3.71 -52.53 -14.60
C VAL A 437 3.47 -51.08 -14.20
N LYS A 438 2.21 -50.66 -14.05
CA LYS A 438 1.86 -49.30 -13.62
C LYS A 438 2.35 -49.01 -12.20
N ASP A 439 2.08 -49.89 -11.22
CA ASP A 439 2.54 -49.71 -9.83
C ASP A 439 4.08 -49.64 -9.75
N HIS A 440 4.77 -50.53 -10.48
CA HIS A 440 6.23 -50.50 -10.55
C HIS A 440 6.75 -49.19 -11.19
N THR A 441 6.06 -48.69 -12.21
CA THR A 441 6.43 -47.43 -12.88
C THR A 441 6.18 -46.22 -11.97
N LEU A 442 5.16 -46.25 -11.10
CA LEU A 442 4.88 -45.19 -10.14
C LEU A 442 5.98 -45.02 -9.08
N ARG A 443 6.65 -46.13 -8.74
CA ARG A 443 7.76 -46.16 -7.75
C ARG A 443 9.14 -46.00 -8.39
N LEU A 444 9.18 -45.82 -9.71
CA LEU A 444 10.39 -45.83 -10.51
C LEU A 444 11.36 -44.70 -10.10
N ASN A 445 12.60 -45.10 -9.87
CA ASN A 445 13.78 -44.26 -9.75
C ASN A 445 15.03 -45.05 -10.17
N HIS A 446 16.19 -44.41 -10.23
CA HIS A 446 17.43 -45.11 -10.62
C HIS A 446 17.77 -46.33 -9.74
N LYS A 447 17.31 -46.38 -8.49
CA LYS A 447 17.58 -47.49 -7.55
C LYS A 447 16.62 -48.67 -7.71
N THR A 448 15.39 -48.38 -8.08
CA THR A 448 14.31 -49.37 -8.26
C THR A 448 14.19 -49.85 -9.70
N ALA A 449 14.83 -49.17 -10.65
CA ALA A 449 14.92 -49.62 -12.02
C ALA A 449 15.66 -50.96 -12.11
N ASP A 450 14.99 -51.96 -12.66
CA ASP A 450 15.59 -53.27 -12.96
C ASP A 450 16.90 -53.12 -13.78
N PRO A 451 18.05 -53.54 -13.24
CA PRO A 451 19.35 -53.39 -13.90
C PRO A 451 19.49 -54.28 -15.15
N ALA A 452 18.66 -55.33 -15.29
CA ALA A 452 18.65 -56.17 -16.46
C ALA A 452 17.91 -55.53 -17.66
N LEU A 453 17.27 -54.37 -17.46
CA LEU A 453 16.65 -53.61 -18.55
C LEU A 453 17.61 -52.54 -19.08
N ASP A 454 17.77 -52.48 -20.39
CA ASP A 454 18.59 -51.47 -21.10
C ASP A 454 18.16 -50.02 -20.81
N GLN A 455 16.94 -49.81 -20.32
CA GLN A 455 16.39 -48.49 -20.00
C GLN A 455 16.88 -47.94 -18.64
N SER A 456 17.49 -48.75 -17.77
CA SER A 456 17.99 -48.32 -16.46
C SER A 456 18.99 -47.15 -16.54
N GLY A 457 19.89 -47.18 -17.52
CA GLY A 457 20.83 -46.08 -17.78
C GLY A 457 20.14 -44.78 -18.21
N ARG A 458 19.05 -44.87 -18.97
CA ARG A 458 18.26 -43.69 -19.38
C ARG A 458 17.51 -43.07 -18.21
N ILE A 459 16.94 -43.89 -17.33
CA ILE A 459 16.29 -43.45 -16.09
C ILE A 459 17.27 -42.65 -15.24
N ARG A 460 18.48 -43.17 -15.01
CA ARG A 460 19.53 -42.46 -14.27
C ARG A 460 19.96 -41.15 -14.96
N ALA A 461 20.23 -41.19 -16.27
CA ALA A 461 20.66 -40.00 -17.01
C ALA A 461 19.62 -38.86 -16.95
N VAL A 462 18.33 -39.20 -17.01
CA VAL A 462 17.26 -38.21 -16.92
C VAL A 462 17.14 -37.63 -15.50
N GLU A 463 17.32 -38.45 -14.46
CA GLU A 463 17.36 -37.94 -13.08
C GLU A 463 18.51 -36.96 -12.86
N GLU A 464 19.71 -37.30 -13.35
CA GLU A 464 20.89 -36.42 -13.27
C GLU A 464 20.67 -35.11 -14.05
N LYS A 465 20.09 -35.17 -15.26
CA LYS A 465 19.74 -33.97 -16.05
C LYS A 465 18.73 -33.07 -15.34
N LEU A 466 17.75 -33.64 -14.63
CA LEU A 466 16.78 -32.84 -13.88
C LEU A 466 17.44 -32.12 -12.70
N GLU A 467 18.32 -32.80 -11.97
CA GLU A 467 19.08 -32.20 -10.87
C GLU A 467 19.98 -31.08 -11.38
N GLN A 468 20.66 -31.28 -12.52
CA GLN A 468 21.44 -30.24 -13.20
C GLN A 468 20.57 -29.07 -13.66
N PHE A 469 19.38 -29.34 -14.22
CA PHE A 469 18.45 -28.29 -14.63
C PHE A 469 18.01 -27.42 -13.45
N ILE A 470 17.67 -28.04 -12.31
CA ILE A 470 17.25 -27.32 -11.10
C ILE A 470 18.42 -26.53 -10.51
N SER A 471 19.62 -27.13 -10.41
CA SER A 471 20.83 -26.42 -9.95
C SER A 471 21.11 -25.21 -10.83
N GLY A 472 21.14 -25.40 -12.15
CA GLY A 472 21.36 -24.33 -13.12
C GLY A 472 20.22 -23.32 -13.23
N LEU A 473 19.07 -23.54 -12.60
CA LEU A 473 18.00 -22.55 -12.46
C LEU A 473 18.20 -21.71 -11.19
N ASN A 474 18.64 -22.36 -10.10
CA ASN A 474 18.95 -21.69 -8.83
C ASN A 474 20.23 -20.84 -8.93
N GLU A 475 21.26 -21.33 -9.63
CA GLU A 475 22.54 -20.61 -9.85
C GLU A 475 22.38 -19.31 -10.63
N GLU A 476 21.36 -19.19 -11.47
CA GLU A 476 21.11 -17.96 -12.24
C GLU A 476 20.43 -16.87 -11.41
N GLU A 477 20.00 -17.17 -10.18
CA GLU A 477 19.33 -16.24 -9.27
C GLU A 477 18.15 -15.50 -9.92
N LEU A 478 17.46 -16.12 -10.89
CA LEU A 478 16.30 -15.53 -11.56
C LEU A 478 15.11 -15.39 -10.61
N PHE A 479 15.01 -16.31 -9.65
CA PHE A 479 13.91 -16.40 -8.69
C PHE A 479 14.37 -16.03 -7.29
N GLN A 480 13.45 -15.46 -6.50
CA GLN A 480 13.73 -15.09 -5.11
C GLN A 480 13.88 -16.32 -4.20
N GLN A 481 13.10 -17.37 -4.45
CA GLN A 481 13.17 -18.63 -3.71
C GLN A 481 13.81 -19.72 -4.58
N PRO A 482 14.78 -20.48 -4.04
CA PRO A 482 15.37 -21.59 -4.76
C PRO A 482 14.38 -22.75 -4.90
N PHE A 483 14.45 -23.46 -6.01
CA PHE A 483 13.69 -24.67 -6.24
C PHE A 483 14.38 -25.85 -5.56
N GLU A 484 13.67 -26.53 -4.66
CA GLU A 484 14.13 -27.73 -3.98
C GLU A 484 13.32 -28.95 -4.41
N ASN A 485 13.96 -29.93 -5.05
CA ASN A 485 13.28 -31.19 -5.39
C ASN A 485 13.57 -32.26 -4.33
N LYS A 486 12.61 -32.48 -3.43
CA LYS A 486 12.66 -33.53 -2.39
C LYS A 486 12.00 -34.84 -2.83
N THR A 487 11.59 -34.96 -4.10
CA THR A 487 10.84 -36.13 -4.57
C THR A 487 11.74 -37.29 -4.99
N LEU A 488 11.33 -38.50 -4.61
CA LEU A 488 12.14 -39.72 -4.72
C LEU A 488 11.87 -40.55 -5.97
N THR A 489 10.82 -40.23 -6.73
CA THR A 489 10.36 -41.02 -7.88
C THR A 489 10.28 -40.16 -9.13
N ILE A 490 10.61 -40.74 -10.29
CA ILE A 490 10.61 -40.03 -11.57
C ILE A 490 9.23 -39.43 -11.91
N PRO A 491 8.09 -40.12 -11.70
CA PRO A 491 6.78 -39.52 -11.96
C PRO A 491 6.49 -38.29 -11.09
N GLN A 492 6.92 -38.27 -9.81
CA GLN A 492 6.78 -37.08 -8.96
C GLN A 492 7.72 -35.96 -9.41
N ARG A 493 8.95 -36.32 -9.80
CA ARG A 493 9.94 -35.40 -10.37
C ARG A 493 9.43 -34.77 -11.67
N GLN A 494 8.71 -35.52 -12.51
CA GLN A 494 8.02 -35.01 -13.71
C GLN A 494 6.98 -33.95 -13.34
N LYS A 495 6.10 -34.23 -12.38
CA LYS A 495 5.10 -33.26 -11.92
C LYS A 495 5.73 -32.00 -11.35
N TYR A 496 6.87 -32.14 -10.67
CA TYR A 496 7.61 -30.99 -10.17
C TYR A 496 8.20 -30.14 -11.30
N LEU A 497 8.72 -30.78 -12.36
CA LEU A 497 9.14 -30.07 -13.57
C LEU A 497 7.95 -29.34 -14.25
N GLU A 498 6.78 -29.97 -14.30
CA GLU A 498 5.55 -29.34 -14.82
C GLU A 498 5.15 -28.10 -14.01
N TYR A 499 5.27 -28.15 -12.68
CA TYR A 499 5.07 -26.98 -11.83
C TYR A 499 6.07 -25.85 -12.14
N ILE A 500 7.35 -26.16 -12.37
CA ILE A 500 8.34 -25.15 -12.77
C ILE A 500 7.99 -24.54 -14.13
N ILE A 501 7.56 -25.38 -15.08
CA ILE A 501 7.11 -24.93 -16.40
C ILE A 501 5.93 -23.97 -16.26
N ASP A 502 4.93 -24.30 -15.43
CA ASP A 502 3.75 -23.46 -15.20
C ASP A 502 4.12 -22.08 -14.62
N ILE A 503 5.07 -22.03 -13.68
CA ILE A 503 5.61 -20.74 -13.17
C ILE A 503 6.25 -19.94 -14.29
N LEU A 504 7.12 -20.56 -15.09
CA LEU A 504 7.83 -19.90 -16.19
C LEU A 504 6.86 -19.40 -17.27
N GLU A 505 5.84 -20.18 -17.62
CA GLU A 505 4.80 -19.80 -18.55
C GLU A 505 3.95 -18.65 -18.01
N THR A 506 3.59 -18.70 -16.72
CA THR A 506 2.85 -17.63 -16.06
C THR A 506 3.64 -16.33 -16.06
N ILE A 507 4.95 -16.38 -15.77
CA ILE A 507 5.84 -15.21 -15.88
C ILE A 507 5.82 -14.70 -17.31
N LYS A 508 6.04 -15.57 -18.30
CA LYS A 508 6.08 -15.21 -19.72
C LYS A 508 4.79 -14.52 -20.19
N LEU A 509 3.63 -14.99 -19.76
CA LEU A 509 2.34 -14.38 -20.07
C LEU A 509 2.20 -12.97 -19.48
N ASN A 510 2.72 -12.75 -18.27
CA ASN A 510 2.63 -11.49 -17.54
C ASN A 510 3.82 -10.54 -17.80
N ILE A 511 4.75 -10.90 -18.70
CA ILE A 511 5.82 -9.99 -19.14
C ILE A 511 5.26 -8.70 -19.77
N ARG A 512 4.05 -8.73 -20.33
CA ARG A 512 3.41 -7.53 -20.89
C ARG A 512 3.29 -6.40 -19.86
N ASP A 513 3.04 -6.75 -18.61
CA ASP A 513 2.80 -5.80 -17.53
C ASP A 513 4.09 -5.49 -16.74
N PHE A 514 5.24 -5.99 -17.21
CA PHE A 514 6.55 -5.88 -16.55
C PHE A 514 6.97 -4.45 -16.27
N GLN A 515 6.75 -3.51 -17.20
CA GLN A 515 7.18 -2.12 -17.02
C GLN A 515 6.43 -1.42 -15.87
N SER A 516 5.12 -1.66 -15.75
CA SER A 516 4.30 -1.14 -14.66
C SER A 516 4.69 -1.80 -13.34
N PHE A 517 4.84 -3.13 -13.35
CA PHE A 517 5.24 -3.90 -12.19
C PHE A 517 6.65 -3.53 -11.69
N TYR A 518 7.61 -3.33 -12.59
CA TYR A 518 8.99 -2.97 -12.26
C TYR A 518 9.03 -1.66 -11.47
N LYS A 519 8.28 -0.63 -11.89
CA LYS A 519 8.23 0.66 -11.19
C LYS A 519 7.66 0.49 -9.78
N TRP A 520 6.57 -0.25 -9.65
CA TRP A 520 5.94 -0.54 -8.37
C TRP A 520 6.90 -1.32 -7.43
N GLN A 521 7.47 -2.41 -7.92
CA GLN A 521 8.35 -3.29 -7.16
C GLN A 521 9.65 -2.59 -6.76
N ARG A 522 10.27 -1.82 -7.66
CA ARG A 522 11.46 -1.03 -7.35
C ARG A 522 11.18 -0.02 -6.25
N ASN A 523 10.08 0.71 -6.36
CA ASN A 523 9.67 1.68 -5.35
C ASN A 523 9.47 1.01 -3.99
N TRP A 524 8.70 -0.08 -3.94
CA TRP A 524 8.48 -0.89 -2.74
C TRP A 524 9.79 -1.36 -2.10
N LEU A 525 10.71 -1.90 -2.90
CA LEU A 525 12.02 -2.40 -2.45
C LEU A 525 13.00 -1.30 -2.04
N THR A 526 12.73 -0.03 -2.35
CA THR A 526 13.54 1.11 -1.89
C THR A 526 13.00 1.77 -0.62
N MET A 527 11.77 1.43 -0.19
CA MET A 527 11.18 2.00 1.02
C MET A 527 11.88 1.51 2.29
N PRO A 528 11.88 2.32 3.38
CA PRO A 528 12.30 1.88 4.70
C PRO A 528 11.52 0.64 5.14
N GLU A 529 12.14 -0.24 5.93
CA GLU A 529 11.50 -1.47 6.40
C GLU A 529 10.24 -1.21 7.25
N SER A 530 10.21 -0.11 8.00
CA SER A 530 9.03 0.32 8.77
C SER A 530 7.85 0.76 7.90
N ALA A 531 8.08 1.02 6.60
CA ALA A 531 7.08 1.52 5.65
C ALA A 531 6.63 0.47 4.62
N ARG A 532 7.24 -0.72 4.61
CA ARG A 532 6.82 -1.89 3.83
C ARG A 532 5.90 -2.76 4.67
#